data_AF-A0AAI9TQ88-F1
#
_entry.id   AF-A0AAI9TQ88-F1
#
_cell.length_a   1.000
_cell.length_b   1.000
_cell.length_c   1.000
_cell.angle_alpha   90.00
_cell.angle_beta   90.00
_cell.angle_gamma   90.00
#
_symmetry.space_group_name_H-M   'P 1'
#
loop_
_entity.id
_entity.type
_entity.pdbx_description
1 polymer ?
#
loop_
_entity_poly.entity_id
_entity_poly.type
_entity_poly.pdbx_seq_one_letter_code
_entity_poly.pdbx_strand_id
1 'polypeptide(L)'
;MLTRIRVHACFRAEARQRIFEQASFIMETLQDIMGQTYHHRLPIATLVQKLEQLMGDLLEEIGRLSVEEEQDAHIANLIWGGDW
;
A
#
# COMPACT_ATOMS: atom_id res chain seq x y z
N MET A 1 -16.14 2.54 22.53
CA MET A 1 -14.76 2.82 22.07
C MET A 1 -14.12 1.59 21.42
N LEU A 2 -14.09 0.43 22.08
CA LEU A 2 -13.47 -0.80 21.55
C LEU A 2 -13.98 -1.21 20.15
N THR A 3 -15.30 -1.12 19.91
CA THR A 3 -15.92 -1.47 18.62
C THR A 3 -15.44 -0.57 17.48
N ARG A 4 -15.19 0.71 17.76
CA ARG A 4 -14.73 1.68 16.76
C ARG A 4 -13.29 1.40 16.36
N ILE A 5 -12.41 1.12 17.33
CA ILE A 5 -11.01 0.73 17.08
C ILE A 5 -10.93 -0.54 16.23
N ARG A 6 -11.75 -1.56 16.53
CA ARG A 6 -11.80 -2.80 15.76
C ARG A 6 -12.27 -2.61 14.32
N VAL A 7 -13.27 -1.74 14.10
CA VAL A 7 -13.75 -1.38 12.76
C VAL A 7 -12.65 -0.67 11.96
N HIS A 8 -11.94 0.29 12.57
CA HIS A 8 -10.80 0.95 11.93
C HIS A 8 -9.67 -0.03 11.59
N ALA A 9 -9.34 -0.96 12.49
CA ALA A 9 -8.34 -1.99 12.23
C ALA A 9 -8.73 -2.90 11.04
N CYS A 10 -10.02 -3.25 10.91
CA CYS A 10 -10.52 -4.03 9.78
C CYS A 10 -10.37 -3.27 8.44
N PHE A 11 -10.78 -2.00 8.40
CA PHE A 11 -10.61 -1.17 7.21
C PHE A 11 -9.15 -0.99 6.81
N ARG A 12 -8.22 -0.89 7.76
CA ARG A 12 -6.78 -0.83 7.46
C ARG A 12 -6.24 -2.15 6.94
N ALA A 13 -6.70 -3.29 7.46
CA ALA A 13 -6.32 -4.60 6.94
C ALA A 13 -6.80 -4.77 5.49
N GLU A 14 -8.04 -4.38 5.19
CA GLU A 14 -8.58 -4.37 3.83
C GLU A 14 -7.80 -3.42 2.91
N ALA A 15 -7.48 -2.21 3.39
CA ALA A 15 -6.70 -1.25 2.62
C ALA A 15 -5.28 -1.79 2.31
N ARG A 16 -4.61 -2.44 3.27
CA ARG A 16 -3.32 -3.09 3.05
C ARG A 16 -3.40 -4.22 2.03
N GLN A 17 -4.43 -5.06 2.11
CA GLN A 17 -4.64 -6.13 1.14
C GLN A 17 -4.81 -5.56 -0.28
N ARG A 18 -5.62 -4.52 -0.43
CA ARG A 18 -5.80 -3.84 -1.72
C ARG A 18 -4.49 -3.25 -2.25
N ILE A 19 -3.72 -2.56 -1.39
CA ILE A 19 -2.42 -1.98 -1.77
C ILE A 19 -1.46 -3.08 -2.22
N PHE A 20 -1.41 -4.21 -1.50
CA PHE A 20 -0.56 -5.34 -1.85
C PHE A 20 -0.93 -5.95 -3.21
N GLU A 21 -2.22 -6.16 -3.48
CA GLU A 21 -2.70 -6.67 -4.77
C GLU A 21 -2.32 -5.74 -5.92
N GLN A 22 -2.51 -4.42 -5.74
CA GLN A 22 -2.15 -3.44 -6.76
C GLN A 22 -0.63 -3.36 -6.98
N ALA A 23 0.18 -3.39 -5.92
CA ALA A 23 1.63 -3.42 -6.03
C ALA A 23 2.13 -4.68 -6.73
N SER A 24 1.52 -5.84 -6.43
CA SER A 24 1.85 -7.12 -7.08
C SER A 24 1.56 -7.07 -8.57
N PHE A 25 0.39 -6.57 -8.96
CA PHE A 25 0.03 -6.37 -10.37
C PHE A 25 1.02 -5.46 -11.11
N ILE A 26 1.43 -4.34 -10.49
CA ILE A 26 2.41 -3.43 -11.08
C ILE A 26 3.76 -4.13 -11.28
N MET A 27 4.23 -4.86 -10.26
CA MET A 27 5.49 -5.60 -10.32
C MET A 27 5.49 -6.66 -11.43
N GLU A 28 4.41 -7.44 -11.53
CA GLU A 28 4.24 -8.44 -12.60
C GLU A 28 4.24 -7.78 -13.98
N THR A 29 3.55 -6.65 -14.12
CA THR A 29 3.47 -5.91 -15.39
C THR A 29 4.85 -5.36 -15.79
N LEU A 30 5.61 -4.80 -14.85
CA LEU A 30 6.98 -4.34 -15.11
C LEU A 30 7.90 -5.50 -15.49
N GLN A 31 7.76 -6.65 -14.82
CA GLN A 31 8.54 -7.84 -15.13
C GLN A 31 8.23 -8.37 -16.53
N ASP A 32 6.96 -8.40 -16.94
CA ASP A 32 6.55 -8.78 -18.30
C ASP A 32 7.15 -7.82 -19.33
N ILE A 33 7.06 -6.50 -19.10
CA ILE A 33 7.68 -5.48 -19.97
C ILE A 33 9.19 -5.67 -20.11
N MET A 34 9.90 -5.98 -19.03
CA MET A 34 11.35 -6.21 -19.05
C MET A 34 11.73 -7.52 -19.76
N GLY A 35 10.91 -8.56 -19.65
CA GLY A 35 11.12 -9.86 -20.31
C GLY A 35 10.86 -9.84 -21.82
N GLN A 36 10.34 -8.73 -22.31
CA GLN A 36 9.80 -8.56 -23.65
C GLN A 36 10.79 -7.78 -24.55
N THR A 37 11.32 -8.43 -25.59
CA THR A 37 12.20 -7.78 -26.59
C THR A 37 11.38 -6.93 -27.58
N TYR A 38 11.12 -5.66 -27.27
CA TYR A 38 10.28 -4.79 -28.11
C TYR A 38 11.06 -3.72 -28.88
N HIS A 39 10.81 -3.67 -30.19
CA HIS A 39 11.36 -2.71 -31.15
C HIS A 39 10.63 -1.35 -31.19
N HIS A 40 9.58 -1.13 -30.39
CA HIS A 40 8.75 0.09 -30.39
C HIS A 40 8.73 0.73 -28.99
N ARG A 41 9.75 1.55 -28.69
CA ARG A 41 10.09 2.01 -27.32
C ARG A 41 9.21 3.13 -26.73
N LEU A 42 8.48 3.88 -27.54
CA LEU A 42 7.77 5.09 -27.08
C LEU A 42 6.53 4.82 -26.18
N PRO A 43 5.61 3.89 -26.52
CA PRO A 43 4.44 3.61 -25.68
C PRO A 43 4.80 2.96 -24.34
N ILE A 44 5.87 2.17 -24.32
CA ILE A 44 6.34 1.43 -23.14
C ILE A 44 6.93 2.40 -22.11
N ALA A 45 7.73 3.38 -22.53
CA ALA A 45 8.31 4.35 -21.60
C ALA A 45 7.25 5.14 -20.80
N THR A 46 6.19 5.59 -21.48
CA THR A 46 5.06 6.27 -20.81
C THR A 46 4.29 5.35 -19.89
N LEU A 47 4.14 4.06 -20.23
CA LEU A 47 3.50 3.08 -19.37
C LEU A 47 4.34 2.83 -18.10
N VAL A 48 5.65 2.62 -18.24
CA VAL A 48 6.57 2.43 -17.11
C VAL A 48 6.52 3.63 -16.16
N GLN A 49 6.59 4.86 -16.69
CA GLN A 49 6.51 6.06 -15.86
C GLN A 49 5.20 6.17 -15.07
N LYS A 50 4.07 5.78 -15.68
CA LYS A 50 2.77 5.73 -14.97
C LYS A 50 2.75 4.67 -13.88
N LEU A 51 3.31 3.49 -14.16
CA LEU A 51 3.41 2.41 -13.17
C LEU A 51 4.31 2.78 -11.99
N GLU A 52 5.42 3.48 -12.23
CA GLU A 52 6.28 4.04 -11.19
C GLU A 52 5.55 5.07 -10.32
N GLN A 53 4.80 5.99 -10.93
CA GLN A 53 3.99 6.96 -10.18
C GLN A 53 2.95 6.24 -9.31
N LEU A 54 2.22 5.27 -9.87
CA LEU A 54 1.23 4.50 -9.11
C LEU A 54 1.88 3.75 -7.95
N MET A 55 3.06 3.18 -8.13
CA MET A 55 3.80 2.54 -7.04
C MET A 55 4.19 3.55 -5.94
N GLY A 56 4.61 4.76 -6.33
CA GLY A 56 4.86 5.86 -5.39
C GLY A 56 3.63 6.23 -4.57
N ASP A 57 2.48 6.36 -5.22
CA ASP A 57 1.21 6.68 -4.55
C ASP A 57 0.79 5.57 -3.55
N LEU A 58 1.02 4.29 -3.91
CA LEU A 58 0.78 3.15 -3.02
C LEU A 58 1.71 3.15 -1.79
N LEU A 59 2.97 3.52 -1.98
CA LEU A 59 3.95 3.64 -0.90
C LEU A 59 3.58 4.79 0.07
N GLU A 60 3.07 5.90 -0.45
CA GLU A 60 2.56 6.98 0.39
C GLU A 60 1.33 6.52 1.18
N GLU A 61 0.40 5.82 0.53
CA GLU A 61 -0.81 5.32 1.18
C GLU A 61 -0.50 4.34 2.32
N ILE A 62 0.42 3.39 2.12
CA ILE A 62 0.81 2.45 3.18
C ILE A 62 1.59 3.13 4.30
N GLY A 63 2.37 4.16 3.98
CA GLY A 63 3.03 5.01 4.97
C GLY A 63 2.03 5.69 5.89
N ARG A 64 0.97 6.29 5.31
CA ARG A 64 -0.13 6.90 6.07
C ARG A 64 -0.84 5.89 6.98
N LEU A 65 -1.16 4.70 6.46
CA LEU A 65 -1.78 3.63 7.25
C LEU A 65 -0.91 3.22 8.44
N SER A 66 0.41 3.16 8.25
CA SER A 66 1.37 2.79 9.30
C SER A 66 1.39 3.85 10.43
N VAL A 67 1.34 5.13 10.08
CA VAL A 67 1.27 6.23 11.05
C VAL A 67 -0.04 6.18 11.85
N GLU A 68 -1.18 5.92 11.20
CA GLU A 68 -2.47 5.79 11.88
C GLU A 68 -2.47 4.61 12.87
N GLU A 69 -1.78 3.52 12.56
CA GLU A 69 -1.65 2.37 13.47
C GLU A 69 -0.80 2.65 14.68
N GLU A 70 0.31 3.34 14.49
CA GLU A 70 1.18 3.76 15.59
C GLU A 70 0.44 4.70 16.55
N GLN A 71 -0.35 5.63 16.00
CA GLN A 71 -1.20 6.51 16.80
C GLN A 71 -2.25 5.75 17.60
N ASP A 72 -2.95 4.80 16.98
CA ASP A 72 -3.93 3.96 17.66
C ASP A 72 -3.29 3.10 18.76
N ALA A 73 -2.11 2.54 18.50
CA ALA A 73 -1.35 1.76 19.49
C ALA A 73 -0.92 2.65 20.66
N HIS A 74 -0.45 3.87 20.38
CA HIS A 74 -0.09 4.83 21.41
C HIS A 74 -1.30 5.23 22.28
N ILE A 75 -2.46 5.49 21.67
CA ILE A 75 -3.71 5.77 22.39
C ILE A 75 -4.12 4.55 23.23
N ALA A 76 -4.03 3.34 22.68
CA ALA A 76 -4.37 2.11 23.40
C ALA A 76 -3.45 1.91 24.62
N ASN A 77 -2.14 2.16 24.47
CA ASN A 77 -1.17 2.10 25.56
C ASN A 77 -1.45 3.14 26.65
N LEU A 78 -1.77 4.38 26.25
CA LEU A 78 -2.11 5.45 27.20
C LEU A 78 -3.38 5.16 28.01
N ILE A 79 -4.40 4.56 27.37
CA ILE A 79 -5.69 4.29 28.02
C ILE A 79 -5.65 3.00 28.84
N TRP A 80 -4.99 1.96 28.34
CA TRP A 80 -5.07 0.60 28.90
C TRP A 80 -3.77 0.08 29.51
N GLY A 81 -2.70 0.89 29.56
CA GLY A 81 -1.46 0.53 30.25
C GLY A 81 -0.52 -0.40 29.45
N GLY A 82 -0.83 -0.66 28.18
CA GLY A 82 0.02 -1.37 27.22
C GLY A 82 0.41 -2.78 27.64
N ASP A 83 -0.47 -3.74 27.39
CA ASP A 83 -0.14 -5.16 27.19
C ASP A 83 -1.33 -5.82 26.49
N TRP A 84 -1.20 -6.02 25.17
CA TRP A 84 -2.00 -6.95 24.36
C TRP A 84 -1.09 -7.61 23.33
#